data_AF-A0A257PFQ3-F1
#
_entry.id   AF-A0A257PFQ3-F1
#
_cell.length_a   1.000
_cell.length_b   1.000
_cell.length_c   1.000
_cell.angle_alpha   90.00
_cell.angle_beta   90.00
_cell.angle_gamma   90.00
#
_symmetry.space_group_name_H-M   'P 1'
#
loop_
_entity.id
_entity.type
_entity.pdbx_description
1 polymer ?
#
loop_
_entity_poly.entity_id
_entity_poly.type
_entity_poly.pdbx_seq_one_letter_code
_entity_poly.pdbx_strand_id
1 'polypeptide(L)'
;MGRSLLRAKTGVANGTTILTHIHHHQTPLFLMQGLADAGVTWKSEAIFQEQAGHPIEDISIPAEDKTTAIYAGAVVKDAAHPAAAKAWPSFIHAPKALAIFESSQFKPYTAAK
;
A
#
# COMPACT_ATOMS: atom_id res chain seq x y z
N MET A 1 -9.58 9.91 15.66
CA MET A 1 -9.81 8.53 15.16
C MET A 1 -11.29 8.09 15.03
N GLY A 2 -12.31 8.91 15.32
CA GLY A 2 -13.72 8.43 15.36
C GLY A 2 -14.63 8.67 14.14
N ARG A 3 -14.24 9.49 13.15
CA ARG A 3 -15.16 9.92 12.06
C ARG A 3 -15.16 9.02 10.82
N SER A 4 -14.03 8.40 10.48
CA SER A 4 -13.89 7.57 9.27
C SER A 4 -14.66 6.25 9.38
N LEU A 5 -14.56 5.57 10.53
CA LEU A 5 -15.28 4.31 10.78
C LEU A 5 -16.81 4.47 10.79
N LEU A 6 -17.33 5.61 11.25
CA LEU A 6 -18.77 5.90 11.17
C LEU A 6 -19.25 6.04 9.73
N ARG A 7 -18.47 6.72 8.87
CA ARG A 7 -18.83 6.91 7.45
C ARG A 7 -18.79 5.59 6.67
N ALA A 8 -17.80 4.74 6.93
CA ALA A 8 -17.72 3.42 6.30
C ALA A 8 -18.94 2.55 6.67
N LYS A 9 -19.37 2.55 7.95
CA LYS A 9 -20.56 1.79 8.38
C LYS A 9 -21.84 2.28 7.70
N THR A 10 -22.06 3.60 7.63
CA THR A 10 -23.22 4.16 6.95
C THR A 10 -23.20 3.86 5.46
N GLY A 11 -22.02 3.99 4.82
CA GLY A 11 -21.82 3.71 3.40
C GLY A 11 -22.07 2.24 3.04
N VAL A 12 -21.68 1.31 3.92
CA VAL A 12 -21.99 -0.12 3.73
C VAL A 12 -23.49 -0.35 3.87
N ALA A 13 -24.13 0.24 4.89
CA ALA A 13 -25.54 0.05 5.16
C ALA A 13 -26.46 0.59 4.05
N ASN A 14 -26.07 1.68 3.38
CA ASN A 14 -26.85 2.30 2.30
C ASN A 14 -26.37 1.90 0.89
N GLY A 15 -25.39 0.99 0.79
CA GLY A 15 -24.89 0.46 -0.49
C GLY A 15 -23.93 1.37 -1.26
N THR A 16 -23.50 2.51 -0.70
CA THR A 16 -22.54 3.43 -1.35
C THR A 16 -21.07 3.09 -1.04
N THR A 17 -20.80 2.00 -0.33
CA THR A 17 -19.45 1.55 0.02
C THR A 17 -19.37 0.03 0.00
N ILE A 18 -18.35 -0.49 -0.67
CA ILE A 18 -18.05 -1.92 -0.74
C ILE A 18 -16.77 -2.17 0.05
N LEU A 19 -16.79 -3.14 0.96
CA LEU A 19 -15.58 -3.60 1.64
C LEU A 19 -14.88 -4.66 0.79
N THR A 20 -13.60 -4.48 0.56
CA THR A 20 -12.78 -5.48 -0.12
C THR A 20 -12.51 -6.67 0.81
N HIS A 21 -12.42 -7.86 0.23
CA HIS A 21 -12.10 -9.10 0.95
C HIS A 21 -10.63 -9.47 0.79
N ILE A 22 -10.03 -9.14 -0.36
CA ILE A 22 -8.61 -9.37 -0.66
C ILE A 22 -7.83 -8.06 -0.46
N HIS A 23 -7.84 -7.55 0.78
CA HIS A 23 -7.18 -6.30 1.16
C HIS A 23 -7.47 -5.15 0.15
N HIS A 24 -6.66 -4.11 0.06
CA HIS A 24 -6.85 -3.06 -0.95
C HIS A 24 -6.54 -3.53 -2.40
N HIS A 25 -5.97 -4.73 -2.60
CA HIS A 25 -5.64 -5.26 -3.92
C HIS A 25 -6.85 -5.61 -4.80
N GLN A 26 -8.04 -5.74 -4.22
CA GLN A 26 -9.27 -5.98 -4.99
C GLN A 26 -9.81 -4.68 -5.63
N THR A 27 -9.41 -3.52 -5.12
CA THR A 27 -9.91 -2.21 -5.56
C THR A 27 -9.73 -1.98 -7.06
N PRO A 28 -8.54 -2.20 -7.68
CA PRO A 28 -8.35 -1.97 -9.11
C PRO A 28 -9.33 -2.75 -9.99
N LEU A 29 -9.61 -4.01 -9.62
CA LEU A 29 -10.55 -4.84 -10.37
C LEU A 29 -11.98 -4.28 -10.31
N PHE A 30 -12.41 -3.80 -9.13
CA PHE A 30 -13.74 -3.19 -8.97
C PHE A 30 -13.90 -1.91 -9.78
N LEU A 31 -12.85 -1.07 -9.85
CA LEU A 31 -12.85 0.13 -10.69
C LEU A 31 -12.97 -0.25 -12.17
N MET A 32 -12.14 -1.18 -12.66
CA MET A 32 -12.16 -1.62 -14.06
C MET A 32 -13.47 -2.34 -14.46
N GLN A 33 -14.16 -2.96 -13.50
CA GLN A 33 -15.47 -3.60 -13.72
C GLN A 33 -16.65 -2.62 -13.57
N GLY A 34 -16.41 -1.36 -13.21
CA GLY A 34 -17.46 -0.38 -12.96
C GLY A 34 -18.30 -0.66 -11.71
N LEU A 35 -17.76 -1.41 -10.75
CA LEU A 35 -18.42 -1.72 -9.48
C LEU A 35 -18.20 -0.62 -8.42
N ALA A 36 -17.25 0.27 -8.65
CA ALA A 36 -16.96 1.42 -7.80
C ALA A 36 -16.41 2.56 -8.66
N ASP A 37 -16.65 3.80 -8.23
CA ASP A 37 -16.12 5.00 -8.89
C ASP A 37 -14.73 5.40 -8.39
N ALA A 38 -14.40 5.02 -7.14
CA ALA A 38 -13.13 5.32 -6.50
C ALA A 38 -12.83 4.30 -5.39
N GLY A 39 -11.56 4.18 -4.99
CA GLY A 39 -11.17 3.38 -3.85
C GLY A 39 -9.88 3.86 -3.19
N VAL A 40 -9.73 3.55 -1.90
CA VAL A 40 -8.59 3.99 -1.09
C VAL A 40 -7.56 2.86 -1.04
N THR A 41 -6.34 3.16 -1.52
CA THR A 41 -5.22 2.21 -1.63
C THR A 41 -3.91 2.88 -1.20
N TRP A 42 -2.80 2.14 -1.21
CA TRP A 42 -1.48 2.78 -1.11
C TRP A 42 -1.10 3.45 -2.43
N LYS A 43 -0.41 4.58 -2.34
CA LYS A 43 0.03 5.33 -3.52
C LYS A 43 0.81 4.48 -4.54
N SER A 44 1.70 3.62 -4.07
CA SER A 44 2.48 2.72 -4.92
C SER A 44 1.60 1.77 -5.75
N GLU A 45 0.42 1.40 -5.26
CA GLU A 45 -0.51 0.54 -6.00
C GLU A 45 -1.19 1.28 -7.13
N ALA A 46 -1.65 2.52 -6.90
CA ALA A 46 -2.22 3.35 -7.96
C ALA A 46 -1.20 3.56 -9.09
N ILE A 47 0.04 3.92 -8.74
CA ILE A 47 1.14 4.08 -9.70
C ILE A 47 1.43 2.80 -10.45
N PHE A 48 1.41 1.64 -9.78
CA PHE A 48 1.62 0.37 -10.45
C PHE A 48 0.53 0.09 -11.51
N GLN A 49 -0.73 0.41 -11.22
CA GLN A 49 -1.82 0.27 -12.19
C GLN A 49 -1.65 1.22 -13.38
N GLU A 50 -1.27 2.47 -13.14
CA GLU A 50 -0.96 3.45 -14.19
C GLU A 50 0.19 2.97 -15.09
N GLN A 51 1.29 2.50 -14.49
CA GLN A 51 2.45 1.97 -15.21
C GLN A 51 2.13 0.73 -16.03
N ALA A 52 1.17 -0.08 -15.58
CA ALA A 52 0.66 -1.24 -16.31
C ALA A 52 -0.28 -0.86 -17.48
N GLY A 53 -0.64 0.43 -17.61
CA GLY A 53 -1.54 0.92 -18.66
C GLY A 53 -3.01 0.62 -18.39
N HIS A 54 -3.39 0.34 -17.14
CA HIS A 54 -4.79 0.16 -16.77
C HIS A 54 -5.51 1.51 -16.70
N PRO A 55 -6.84 1.55 -16.93
CA PRO A 55 -7.63 2.78 -16.91
C PRO A 55 -7.93 3.21 -15.46
N ILE A 56 -6.88 3.45 -14.68
CA ILE A 56 -6.91 3.86 -13.28
C ILE A 56 -5.95 5.03 -13.12
N GLU A 57 -6.36 6.03 -12.36
CA GLU A 57 -5.58 7.26 -12.10
C GLU A 57 -5.41 7.46 -10.58
N ASP A 58 -4.21 7.84 -10.15
CA ASP A 58 -3.92 8.31 -8.79
C ASP A 58 -4.53 9.70 -8.56
N ILE A 59 -5.36 9.81 -7.51
CA ILE A 59 -5.94 11.10 -7.11
C ILE A 59 -5.22 11.60 -5.87
N SER A 60 -4.54 12.74 -6.00
CA SER A 60 -3.84 13.37 -4.88
C SER A 60 -4.82 13.79 -3.79
N ILE A 61 -4.63 13.24 -2.58
CA ILE A 61 -5.39 13.57 -1.39
C ILE A 61 -4.65 14.58 -0.49
N PRO A 62 -5.38 15.45 0.24
CA PRO A 62 -4.80 16.39 1.20
C PRO A 62 -3.89 15.74 2.24
N ALA A 63 -2.94 16.49 2.79
CA ALA A 63 -1.94 15.94 3.72
C ALA A 63 -2.57 15.47 5.04
N GLU A 64 -3.60 16.17 5.49
CA GLU A 64 -4.41 15.86 6.67
C GLU A 64 -5.22 14.55 6.54
N ASP A 65 -5.48 14.11 5.30
CA ASP A 65 -6.28 12.93 4.98
C ASP A 65 -5.41 11.73 4.56
N LYS A 66 -4.08 11.88 4.55
CA LYS A 66 -3.14 10.79 4.27
C LYS A 66 -2.18 10.54 5.41
N THR A 67 -1.59 9.36 5.40
CA THR A 67 -0.59 8.93 6.38
C THR A 67 0.67 8.45 5.68
N THR A 68 1.81 8.67 6.32
CA THR A 68 3.10 8.11 5.89
C THR A 68 3.33 6.82 6.65
N ALA A 69 3.36 5.70 5.94
CA ALA A 69 3.71 4.40 6.51
C ALA A 69 5.24 4.20 6.52
N ILE A 70 5.75 3.68 7.64
CA ILE A 70 7.14 3.20 7.75
C ILE A 70 7.10 1.68 7.70
N TYR A 71 7.80 1.10 6.74
CA TYR A 71 7.92 -0.35 6.57
C TYR A 71 9.17 -0.86 7.27
N ALA A 72 9.06 -2.00 7.95
CA ALA A 72 10.16 -2.65 8.63
C ALA A 72 10.16 -4.15 8.36
N GLY A 73 11.35 -4.73 8.23
CA GLY A 73 11.57 -6.17 8.15
C GLY A 73 12.36 -6.66 9.36
N ALA A 74 12.05 -7.85 9.86
CA ALA A 74 12.72 -8.46 11.00
C ALA A 74 13.03 -9.94 10.75
N VAL A 75 14.04 -10.45 11.45
CA VAL A 75 14.37 -11.88 11.48
C VAL A 75 13.61 -12.54 12.62
N VAL A 76 12.87 -13.61 12.32
CA VAL A 76 12.18 -14.41 13.35
C VAL A 76 13.21 -15.16 14.19
N LYS A 77 13.03 -15.17 15.53
CA LYS A 77 13.99 -15.71 16.51
C LYS A 77 14.49 -17.12 16.18
N ASP A 78 13.56 -18.02 15.83
CA ASP A 78 13.84 -19.44 15.56
C ASP A 78 13.67 -19.77 14.07
N ALA A 79 14.12 -18.88 13.18
CA ALA A 79 14.01 -19.08 11.74
C ALA A 79 14.65 -20.42 11.31
N ALA A 80 13.89 -21.25 10.58
CA ALA A 80 14.36 -22.56 10.09
C ALA A 80 15.64 -22.47 9.23
N HIS A 81 15.88 -21.31 8.61
CA HIS A 81 17.07 -21.01 7.81
C HIS A 81 17.71 -19.69 8.26
N PRO A 82 18.48 -19.67 9.38
CA PRO A 82 18.99 -18.42 9.97
C PRO A 82 19.91 -17.61 9.04
N ALA A 83 20.70 -18.30 8.22
CA ALA A 83 21.60 -17.65 7.26
C ALA A 83 20.82 -16.90 6.18
N ALA A 84 19.81 -17.55 5.57
CA ALA A 84 18.94 -16.92 4.58
C ALA A 84 18.11 -15.78 5.18
N ALA A 85 17.60 -15.98 6.40
CA ALA A 85 16.82 -14.98 7.12
C ALA A 85 17.62 -13.71 7.41
N LYS A 86 18.94 -13.80 7.63
CA LYS A 86 19.82 -12.64 7.77
C LYS A 86 20.24 -12.03 6.43
N ALA A 87 20.49 -12.87 5.42
CA ALA A 87 20.90 -12.40 4.09
C ALA A 87 19.84 -11.51 3.43
N TRP A 88 18.56 -11.80 3.65
CA TRP A 88 17.46 -11.04 3.05
C TRP A 88 17.38 -9.57 3.50
N PRO A 89 17.28 -9.23 4.80
CA PRO A 89 17.29 -7.83 5.25
C PRO A 89 18.62 -7.12 4.93
N SER A 90 19.75 -7.84 4.85
CA SER A 90 21.00 -7.24 4.34
C SER A 90 20.87 -6.83 2.87
N PHE A 91 20.24 -7.65 2.03
CA PHE A 91 19.97 -7.30 0.63
C PHE A 91 18.96 -6.15 0.50
N ILE A 92 17.88 -6.15 1.28
CA ILE A 92 16.85 -5.09 1.24
C ILE A 92 17.44 -3.69 1.52
N HIS A 93 18.48 -3.59 2.34
CA HIS A 93 19.20 -2.34 2.59
C HIS A 93 20.30 -2.01 1.57
N ALA A 94 20.60 -2.90 0.62
CA ALA A 94 21.65 -2.65 -0.36
C ALA A 94 21.21 -1.59 -1.39
N PRO A 95 22.14 -0.80 -1.98
CA PRO A 95 21.82 0.24 -2.95
C PRO A 95 20.96 -0.25 -4.12
N LYS A 96 21.20 -1.48 -4.59
CA LYS A 96 20.41 -2.09 -5.67
C LYS A 96 18.94 -2.31 -5.28
N ALA A 97 18.68 -2.76 -4.06
CA ALA A 97 17.31 -2.97 -3.58
C ALA A 97 16.60 -1.63 -3.35
N LEU A 98 17.29 -0.65 -2.76
CA LEU A 98 16.73 0.69 -2.56
C LEU A 98 16.36 1.37 -3.89
N ALA A 99 17.18 1.23 -4.94
CA ALA A 99 16.85 1.74 -6.27
C ALA A 99 15.59 1.07 -6.88
N ILE A 100 15.35 -0.22 -6.58
CA ILE A 100 14.12 -0.92 -6.99
C ILE A 100 12.92 -0.36 -6.23
N PHE A 101 13.06 -0.09 -4.92
CA PHE A 101 11.98 0.54 -4.13
C PHE A 101 11.64 1.94 -4.63
N GLU A 102 12.65 2.75 -4.97
CA GLU A 102 12.46 4.13 -5.45
C GLU A 102 11.71 4.19 -6.78
N SER A 103 11.86 3.20 -7.67
CA SER A 103 11.10 3.13 -8.93
C SER A 103 9.58 3.00 -8.70
N SER A 104 9.20 2.50 -7.52
CA SER A 104 7.81 2.39 -7.03
C SER A 104 7.48 3.47 -5.99
N GLN A 105 8.25 4.57 -5.95
CA GLN A 105 8.13 5.70 -5.03
C GLN A 105 8.30 5.39 -3.53
N PHE A 106 8.85 4.23 -3.17
CA PHE A 106 9.27 3.97 -1.79
C PHE A 106 10.62 4.62 -1.53
N LYS A 107 10.67 5.54 -0.57
CA LYS A 107 11.90 6.22 -0.17
C LYS A 107 12.60 5.44 0.93
N PRO A 108 13.94 5.38 0.94
CA PRO A 108 14.68 4.84 2.08
C PRO A 108 14.28 5.56 3.37
N TYR A 109 14.03 4.79 4.43
CA TYR A 109 13.80 5.36 5.73
C TYR A 109 15.09 5.94 6.30
N THR A 110 15.09 7.25 6.56
CA THR A 110 16.14 7.93 7.31
C THR A 110 15.58 8.27 8.69
N ALA A 111 16.09 7.61 9.72
CA ALA A 111 15.76 8.02 11.08
C ALA A 111 16.18 9.48 11.29
N ALA A 112 15.29 10.31 11.83
CA ALA A 112 15.69 11.61 12.33
C ALA A 112 16.75 11.38 13.43
N LYS A 113 17.91 12.05 13.30
CA LYS A 113 18.93 12.04 14.35
C LYS A 113 18.42 12.71 15.62
#